data_AF-A0A9N9G2A3-F1
#
_entry.id   AF-A0A9N9G2A3-F1
#
_cell.length_a   1.000
_cell.length_b   1.000
_cell.length_c   1.000
_cell.angle_alpha   90.00
_cell.angle_beta   90.00
_cell.angle_gamma   90.00
#
_symmetry.space_group_name_H-M   'P 1'
#
loop_
_entity.id
_entity.type
_entity.pdbx_description
1 polymer ?
#
loop_
_entity_poly.entity_id
_entity_poly.type
_entity_poly.pdbx_seq_one_letter_code
_entity_poly.pdbx_strand_id
1 'polypeptide(L)'
;MTNRSLYRSIGGDDQHYSRFFRLFNKLNKLRFILVAILFFIFIILLGNLIFRENFTEKFNKENGSSGLIIAKNGAVASEVANCSQFGVDVLKEGGNAVDAAITSMICVGTVNSFSAGIGGGGFMLIRLPNGSAEVIDFREVAPIKSNKYMLNSDNKPGLTIGVP
;
A
#
# COMPACT_ATOMS: atom_id res chain seq x y z
N MET A 1 66.61 -73.82 29.00
CA MET A 1 66.32 -72.41 28.66
C MET A 1 65.01 -72.40 27.87
N THR A 2 63.90 -72.36 28.60
CA THR A 2 62.96 -71.21 28.70
C THR A 2 62.13 -71.00 27.45
N ASN A 3 60.83 -71.25 27.56
CA ASN A 3 59.87 -70.35 26.93
C ASN A 3 58.64 -70.18 27.82
N ARG A 4 58.73 -69.18 28.70
CA ARG A 4 57.58 -68.37 29.10
C ARG A 4 57.09 -67.63 27.86
N SER A 5 55.79 -67.63 27.61
CA SER A 5 55.00 -66.40 27.75
C SER A 5 53.55 -66.69 27.41
N LEU A 6 52.79 -66.93 28.46
CA LEU A 6 51.36 -66.64 28.52
C LEU A 6 51.18 -65.14 28.28
N TYR A 7 50.62 -64.76 27.13
CA TYR A 7 49.79 -63.56 27.01
C TYR A 7 48.79 -63.77 25.86
N ARG A 8 47.71 -64.44 26.24
CA ARG A 8 46.42 -64.41 25.54
C ARG A 8 45.60 -63.31 26.23
N SER A 9 44.70 -62.68 25.49
CA SER A 9 43.80 -61.57 25.91
C SER A 9 44.48 -60.21 25.81
N ILE A 10 43.98 -59.18 25.11
CA ILE A 10 42.62 -58.76 24.72
C ILE A 10 42.81 -57.91 23.45
N GLY A 11 42.08 -58.15 22.36
CA GLY A 11 42.23 -57.30 21.17
C GLY A 11 41.38 -57.66 19.96
N GLY A 12 40.22 -58.30 20.18
CA GLY A 12 39.39 -58.85 19.10
C GLY A 12 38.23 -57.96 18.64
N ASP A 13 37.78 -56.97 19.41
CA ASP A 13 36.47 -56.32 19.19
C ASP A 13 36.49 -54.82 18.83
N ASP A 14 37.65 -54.15 18.82
CA ASP A 14 37.70 -52.70 18.58
C ASP A 14 37.63 -52.28 17.09
N GLN A 15 38.02 -53.17 16.17
CA GLN A 15 38.03 -52.83 14.73
C GLN A 15 36.64 -52.88 14.08
N HIS A 16 35.73 -53.73 14.57
CA HIS A 16 34.40 -53.85 14.01
C HIS A 16 33.51 -52.68 14.43
N TYR A 17 33.60 -52.26 15.69
CA TYR A 17 32.82 -51.14 16.21
C TYR A 17 33.23 -49.79 15.60
N SER A 18 34.53 -49.56 15.40
CA SER A 18 35.04 -48.30 14.85
C SER A 18 34.70 -48.07 13.37
N ARG A 19 34.51 -49.13 12.57
CA ARG A 19 34.00 -49.04 11.18
C ARG A 19 32.49 -48.86 11.14
N PHE A 20 31.74 -49.57 11.98
CA PHE A 20 30.28 -49.45 12.08
C PHE A 20 29.86 -48.05 12.54
N PHE A 21 30.52 -47.50 13.56
CA PHE A 21 30.25 -46.16 14.08
C PHE A 21 30.58 -45.04 13.05
N ARG A 22 31.65 -45.23 12.25
CA ARG A 22 31.97 -44.32 11.13
C ARG A 22 30.92 -44.36 10.02
N LEU A 23 30.37 -45.52 9.71
CA LEU A 23 29.31 -45.67 8.70
C LEU A 23 27.99 -45.05 9.19
N PHE A 24 27.62 -45.31 10.45
CA PHE A 24 26.40 -44.79 11.08
C PHE A 24 26.43 -43.26 11.20
N ASN A 25 27.59 -42.67 11.57
CA ASN A 25 27.78 -41.23 11.56
C ASN A 25 27.77 -40.61 10.15
N LYS A 26 28.25 -41.34 9.13
CA LYS A 26 28.23 -40.86 7.73
C LYS A 26 26.81 -40.87 7.15
N LEU A 27 26.02 -41.90 7.47
CA LEU A 27 24.60 -42.01 7.11
C LEU A 27 23.75 -40.93 7.78
N ASN A 28 23.98 -40.64 9.07
CA ASN A 28 23.28 -39.56 9.77
C ASN A 28 23.70 -38.18 9.26
N LYS A 29 25.00 -37.96 8.97
CA LYS A 29 25.48 -36.71 8.35
C LYS A 29 24.82 -36.43 7.00
N LEU A 30 24.62 -37.44 6.16
CA LEU A 30 23.94 -37.28 4.87
C LEU A 30 22.47 -36.87 5.04
N ARG A 31 21.77 -37.43 6.04
CA ARG A 31 20.39 -37.06 6.38
C ARG A 31 20.30 -35.62 6.90
N PHE A 32 21.26 -35.18 7.73
CA PHE A 32 21.32 -33.79 8.18
C PHE A 32 21.56 -32.79 7.04
N ILE A 33 22.44 -33.13 6.09
CA ILE A 33 22.69 -32.29 4.91
C ILE A 33 21.44 -32.18 4.04
N LEU A 34 20.72 -33.27 3.81
CA LEU A 34 19.47 -33.26 3.03
C LEU A 34 18.38 -32.41 3.70
N VAL A 35 18.20 -32.51 5.03
CA VAL A 35 17.23 -31.69 5.76
C VAL A 35 17.62 -30.21 5.73
N ALA A 36 18.91 -29.89 5.86
CA ALA A 36 19.38 -28.51 5.77
C ALA A 36 19.13 -27.89 4.38
N ILE A 37 19.34 -28.67 3.30
CA ILE A 37 19.05 -28.24 1.93
C ILE A 37 17.54 -28.01 1.74
N LEU A 38 16.70 -28.95 2.19
CA LEU A 38 15.24 -28.80 2.10
C LEU A 38 14.74 -27.59 2.90
N PHE A 39 15.31 -27.33 4.08
CA PHE A 39 14.98 -26.16 4.90
C PHE A 39 15.39 -24.86 4.20
N PHE A 40 16.57 -24.82 3.57
CA PHE A 40 17.03 -23.64 2.82
C PHE A 40 16.14 -23.36 1.59
N ILE A 41 15.73 -24.41 0.87
CA ILE A 41 14.78 -24.30 -0.25
C ILE A 41 13.43 -23.79 0.24
N PHE A 42 12.95 -24.26 1.41
CA PHE A 42 11.70 -23.79 2.01
C PHE A 42 11.76 -22.31 2.38
N ILE A 43 12.87 -21.84 2.95
CA ILE A 43 13.09 -20.40 3.24
C ILE A 43 13.07 -19.57 1.95
N ILE A 44 13.74 -20.04 0.89
CA ILE A 44 13.73 -19.33 -0.40
C ILE A 44 12.32 -19.27 -0.99
N LEU A 45 11.56 -20.36 -0.93
CA LEU A 45 10.17 -20.40 -1.39
C LEU A 45 9.26 -19.46 -0.59
N LEU A 46 9.38 -19.45 0.75
CA LEU A 46 8.65 -18.52 1.60
C LEU A 46 9.04 -17.06 1.33
N GLY A 47 10.34 -16.79 1.20
CA GLY A 47 10.86 -15.47 0.90
C GLY A 47 10.31 -14.93 -0.43
N ASN A 48 10.26 -15.78 -1.46
CA ASN A 48 9.65 -15.42 -2.74
C ASN A 48 8.14 -15.14 -2.62
N LEU A 49 7.41 -15.88 -1.78
CA LEU A 49 5.98 -15.65 -1.57
C LEU A 49 5.72 -14.29 -0.90
N ILE A 50 6.45 -13.99 0.17
CA ILE A 50 6.33 -12.75 0.94
C ILE A 50 6.82 -11.55 0.12
N PHE A 51 7.90 -11.71 -0.65
CA PHE A 51 8.42 -10.64 -1.51
C PHE A 51 7.47 -10.32 -2.67
N ARG A 52 6.79 -11.33 -3.24
CA ARG A 52 5.86 -11.14 -4.36
C ARG A 52 4.65 -10.28 -3.98
N GLU A 53 4.08 -10.45 -2.79
CA GLU A 53 2.93 -9.64 -2.37
C GLU A 53 3.32 -8.16 -2.19
N ASN A 54 4.43 -7.90 -1.50
CA ASN A 54 4.92 -6.53 -1.25
C ASN A 54 5.38 -5.81 -2.53
N PHE A 55 5.97 -6.52 -3.49
CA PHE A 55 6.44 -5.92 -4.74
C PHE A 55 5.29 -5.61 -5.71
N THR A 56 4.27 -6.46 -5.77
CA THR A 56 3.13 -6.26 -6.69
C THR A 56 2.28 -5.04 -6.30
N GLU A 57 2.09 -4.82 -4.99
CA GLU A 57 1.40 -3.62 -4.50
C GLU A 57 2.16 -2.34 -4.89
N LYS A 58 3.49 -2.36 -4.77
CA LYS A 58 4.34 -1.23 -5.12
C LYS A 58 4.38 -0.96 -6.64
N PHE A 59 4.44 -2.01 -7.46
CA PHE A 59 4.46 -1.88 -8.92
C PHE A 59 3.13 -1.40 -9.51
N ASN A 60 1.99 -1.83 -8.96
CA ASN A 60 0.68 -1.33 -9.41
C ASN A 60 0.44 0.14 -9.04
N LYS A 61 1.10 0.63 -7.98
CA LYS A 61 1.03 2.03 -7.56
C LYS A 61 1.88 2.97 -8.42
N GLU A 62 3.01 2.48 -8.96
CA GLU A 62 3.91 3.27 -9.82
C GLU A 62 3.57 3.18 -11.31
N ASN A 63 2.98 2.07 -11.78
CA ASN A 63 2.47 1.93 -13.14
C ASN A 63 1.04 2.47 -13.25
N GLY A 64 0.86 3.76 -12.94
CA GLY A 64 -0.35 4.50 -13.29
C GLY A 64 -0.49 4.60 -14.80
N SER A 65 -0.86 3.49 -15.46
CA SER A 65 -1.29 3.53 -16.85
C SER A 65 -2.47 4.47 -16.92
N SER A 66 -2.33 5.55 -17.70
CA SER A 66 -3.41 6.45 -18.12
C SER A 66 -4.42 5.69 -18.99
N GLY A 67 -5.07 4.68 -18.40
CA GLY A 67 -6.05 3.81 -19.03
C GLY A 67 -7.45 4.24 -18.64
N LEU A 68 -8.38 4.14 -19.58
CA LEU A 68 -9.81 4.26 -19.31
C LEU A 68 -10.22 3.24 -18.24
N ILE A 69 -10.71 3.73 -17.10
CA ILE A 69 -11.30 2.87 -16.07
C ILE A 69 -12.79 2.73 -16.36
N ILE A 70 -13.25 1.49 -16.52
CA ILE A 70 -14.67 1.16 -16.67
C ILE A 70 -15.16 0.57 -15.35
N ALA A 71 -16.17 1.19 -14.74
CA ALA A 71 -16.78 0.72 -13.50
C ALA A 71 -18.26 0.38 -13.71
N LYS A 72 -18.72 -0.72 -13.11
CA LYS A 72 -20.10 -1.22 -13.28
C LYS A 72 -21.14 -0.45 -12.47
N ASN A 73 -20.78 -0.03 -11.25
CA ASN A 73 -21.73 0.50 -10.26
C ASN A 73 -21.59 2.01 -10.01
N GLY A 74 -20.39 2.54 -10.15
CA GLY A 74 -20.09 3.94 -9.91
C GLY A 74 -18.59 4.18 -10.06
N ALA A 75 -18.21 5.42 -10.34
CA ALA A 75 -16.83 5.84 -10.45
C ALA A 75 -16.67 7.22 -9.81
N VAL A 76 -15.49 7.47 -9.26
CA VAL A 76 -15.10 8.79 -8.74
C VAL A 76 -13.75 9.14 -9.34
N ALA A 77 -13.62 10.37 -9.82
CA ALA A 77 -12.39 10.90 -10.39
C ALA A 77 -12.08 12.25 -9.75
N SER A 78 -10.84 12.41 -9.32
CA SER A 78 -10.27 13.64 -8.78
C SER A 78 -8.79 13.70 -9.16
N GLU A 79 -8.17 14.88 -9.00
CA GLU A 79 -6.75 15.09 -9.31
C GLU A 79 -5.79 14.32 -8.38
N VAL A 80 -6.29 13.82 -7.24
CA VAL A 80 -5.50 13.02 -6.29
C VAL A 80 -6.06 11.61 -6.18
N ALA A 81 -5.25 10.60 -6.52
CA ALA A 81 -5.67 9.20 -6.55
C ALA A 81 -6.32 8.72 -5.23
N ASN A 82 -5.75 9.08 -4.07
CA ASN A 82 -6.32 8.73 -2.78
C ASN A 82 -7.69 9.37 -2.53
N CYS A 83 -7.91 10.61 -3.00
CA CYS A 83 -9.20 11.30 -2.84
C CYS A 83 -10.30 10.70 -3.70
N SER A 84 -9.94 10.18 -4.89
CA SER A 84 -10.84 9.36 -5.71
C SER A 84 -11.19 8.05 -4.98
N GLN A 85 -10.20 7.41 -4.36
CA GLN A 85 -10.40 6.16 -3.61
C GLN A 85 -11.34 6.35 -2.41
N PHE A 86 -11.17 7.41 -1.62
CA PHE A 86 -12.07 7.70 -0.51
C PHE A 86 -13.51 7.97 -0.97
N GLY A 87 -13.70 8.67 -2.09
CA GLY A 87 -15.03 8.83 -2.68
C GLY A 87 -15.65 7.50 -3.12
N VAL A 88 -14.85 6.59 -3.70
CA VAL A 88 -15.29 5.23 -4.03
C VAL A 88 -15.67 4.44 -2.78
N ASP A 89 -14.93 4.58 -1.69
CA ASP A 89 -15.22 3.88 -0.44
C ASP A 89 -16.54 4.35 0.17
N VAL A 90 -16.84 5.65 0.11
CA VAL A 90 -18.17 6.19 0.49
C VAL A 90 -19.30 5.63 -0.38
N LEU A 91 -19.08 5.47 -1.69
CA LEU A 91 -20.07 4.80 -2.56
C LEU A 91 -20.28 3.33 -2.14
N LYS A 92 -19.22 2.61 -1.76
CA LYS A 92 -19.32 1.22 -1.28
C LYS A 92 -20.02 1.11 0.06
N GLU A 93 -19.90 2.12 0.90
CA GLU A 93 -20.60 2.23 2.20
C GLU A 93 -22.08 2.60 2.07
N GLY A 94 -22.57 2.82 0.84
CA GLY A 94 -23.97 3.13 0.55
C GLY A 94 -24.28 4.62 0.44
N GLY A 95 -23.25 5.48 0.43
CA GLY A 95 -23.38 6.90 0.10
C GLY A 95 -23.78 7.12 -1.36
N ASN A 96 -24.36 8.28 -1.64
CA ASN A 96 -24.73 8.67 -3.00
C ASN A 96 -23.59 9.44 -3.72
N ALA A 97 -23.83 9.86 -4.96
CA ALA A 97 -22.84 10.59 -5.76
C ALA A 97 -22.42 11.94 -5.14
N VAL A 98 -23.32 12.61 -4.41
CA VAL A 98 -23.04 13.87 -3.71
C VAL A 98 -22.15 13.62 -2.49
N ASP A 99 -22.43 12.58 -1.70
CA ASP A 99 -21.60 12.20 -0.53
C ASP A 99 -20.16 11.87 -0.95
N ALA A 100 -20.02 11.13 -2.06
CA ALA A 100 -18.73 10.80 -2.65
C ALA A 100 -17.99 12.06 -3.15
N ALA A 101 -18.71 12.97 -3.82
CA ALA A 101 -18.13 14.23 -4.32
C ALA A 101 -17.67 15.14 -3.18
N ILE A 102 -18.46 15.29 -2.10
CA ILE A 102 -18.09 16.08 -0.91
C ILE A 102 -16.86 15.47 -0.24
N THR A 103 -16.83 14.16 -0.07
CA THR A 103 -15.67 13.44 0.51
C THR A 103 -14.40 13.67 -0.31
N SER A 104 -14.48 13.51 -1.63
CA SER A 104 -13.35 13.78 -2.51
C SER A 104 -12.92 15.25 -2.47
N MET A 105 -13.86 16.21 -2.44
CA MET A 105 -13.57 17.64 -2.36
C MET A 105 -12.86 18.00 -1.05
N ILE A 106 -13.33 17.48 0.10
CA ILE A 106 -12.68 17.71 1.40
C ILE A 106 -11.26 17.13 1.38
N CYS A 107 -11.09 15.90 0.89
CA CYS A 107 -9.77 15.29 0.75
C CYS A 107 -8.86 16.15 -0.12
N VAL A 108 -9.30 16.53 -1.33
CA VAL A 108 -8.53 17.40 -2.24
C VAL A 108 -8.16 18.70 -1.56
N GLY A 109 -9.10 19.36 -0.86
CA GLY A 109 -8.83 20.61 -0.16
C GLY A 109 -7.81 20.50 0.98
N THR A 110 -7.59 19.29 1.53
CA THR A 110 -6.55 19.05 2.55
C THR A 110 -5.18 18.79 1.95
N VAL A 111 -5.09 18.03 0.85
CA VAL A 111 -3.83 17.62 0.24
C VAL A 111 -3.35 18.57 -0.85
N ASN A 112 -4.27 19.27 -1.49
CA ASN A 112 -4.06 20.20 -2.58
C ASN A 112 -4.68 21.58 -2.27
N SER A 113 -4.33 22.11 -1.11
CA SER A 113 -4.93 23.32 -0.53
C SER A 113 -4.68 24.61 -1.32
N PHE A 114 -3.72 24.61 -2.26
CA PHE A 114 -3.50 25.76 -3.13
C PHE A 114 -4.58 25.90 -4.22
N SER A 115 -5.27 24.82 -4.56
CA SER A 115 -6.27 24.75 -5.64
C SER A 115 -7.71 24.81 -5.10
N ALA A 116 -7.99 24.03 -4.05
CA ALA A 116 -9.30 23.94 -3.43
C ALA A 116 -9.20 23.98 -1.90
N GLY A 117 -10.27 24.36 -1.22
CA GLY A 117 -10.32 24.33 0.23
C GLY A 117 -11.48 25.14 0.81
N ILE A 118 -11.63 25.06 2.13
CA ILE A 118 -12.71 25.74 2.88
C ILE A 118 -12.62 27.27 2.90
N GLY A 119 -11.50 27.83 2.40
CA GLY A 119 -11.25 29.27 2.36
C GLY A 119 -11.57 29.92 1.01
N GLY A 120 -12.20 29.19 0.08
CA GLY A 120 -12.61 29.71 -1.22
C GLY A 120 -14.05 29.30 -1.54
N GLY A 121 -14.38 29.22 -2.82
CA GLY A 121 -15.71 28.88 -3.30
C GLY A 121 -15.70 28.07 -4.59
N GLY A 122 -16.87 27.85 -5.18
CA GLY A 122 -17.00 27.02 -6.39
C GLY A 122 -18.43 26.78 -6.83
N PHE A 123 -18.59 25.74 -7.66
CA PHE A 123 -19.88 25.33 -8.21
C PHE A 123 -20.01 23.81 -8.14
N MET A 124 -21.20 23.32 -7.83
CA MET A 124 -21.55 21.91 -7.92
C MET A 124 -22.71 21.72 -8.88
N LEU A 125 -22.52 20.86 -9.87
CA LEU A 125 -23.55 20.45 -10.82
C LEU A 125 -24.06 19.06 -10.43
N ILE A 126 -25.35 18.94 -10.15
CA ILE A 126 -25.96 17.70 -9.69
C ILE A 126 -27.00 17.27 -10.73
N ARG A 127 -26.90 16.02 -11.19
CA ARG A 127 -27.93 15.39 -12.02
C ARG A 127 -28.69 14.38 -11.16
N LEU A 128 -29.98 14.61 -10.96
CA LEU A 128 -30.82 13.74 -10.15
C LEU A 128 -31.32 12.51 -10.94
N PRO A 129 -31.67 11.40 -10.28
CA PRO A 129 -32.14 10.19 -10.95
C PRO A 129 -33.41 10.36 -11.80
N ASN A 130 -34.24 11.35 -11.45
CA ASN A 130 -35.44 11.72 -12.20
C ASN A 130 -35.13 12.50 -13.50
N GLY A 131 -33.87 12.80 -13.78
CA GLY A 131 -33.47 13.59 -14.94
C GLY A 131 -33.68 15.10 -14.79
N SER A 132 -33.84 15.63 -13.59
CA SER A 132 -33.62 17.07 -13.33
C SER A 132 -32.14 17.34 -13.03
N ALA A 133 -31.74 18.60 -13.16
CA ALA A 133 -30.40 19.05 -12.80
C ALA A 133 -30.48 20.27 -11.88
N GLU A 134 -29.55 20.35 -10.95
CA GLU A 134 -29.43 21.43 -9.98
C GLU A 134 -28.00 21.96 -9.99
N VAL A 135 -27.86 23.26 -9.67
CA VAL A 135 -26.57 23.93 -9.55
C VAL A 135 -26.50 24.56 -8.17
N ILE A 136 -25.46 24.24 -7.42
CA ILE A 136 -25.13 24.92 -6.17
C ILE A 136 -24.00 25.90 -6.50
N ASP A 137 -24.32 27.19 -6.43
CA ASP A 137 -23.34 28.28 -6.51
C ASP A 137 -22.94 28.66 -5.09
N PHE A 138 -21.68 28.41 -4.77
CA PHE A 138 -21.04 28.79 -3.52
C PHE A 138 -19.77 29.60 -3.82
N ARG A 139 -19.84 30.46 -4.85
CA ARG A 139 -18.76 31.38 -5.16
C ARG A 139 -18.61 32.43 -4.06
N GLU A 140 -17.37 32.82 -3.82
CA GLU A 140 -17.04 33.84 -2.82
C GLU A 140 -17.77 35.16 -3.12
N VAL A 141 -18.16 35.86 -2.07
CA VAL A 141 -18.87 37.14 -2.19
C VAL A 141 -17.98 38.29 -1.73
N ALA A 142 -18.11 39.45 -2.37
CA ALA A 142 -17.41 40.65 -1.94
C ALA A 142 -17.83 41.04 -0.50
N PRO A 143 -16.88 41.31 0.42
CA PRO A 143 -17.20 41.79 1.76
C PRO A 143 -18.08 43.06 1.77
N ILE A 144 -18.85 43.28 2.84
CA ILE A 144 -19.79 44.41 2.95
C ILE A 144 -19.14 45.80 2.82
N LYS A 145 -17.84 45.91 3.13
CA LYS A 145 -17.06 47.16 3.03
C LYS A 145 -16.33 47.31 1.69
N SER A 146 -16.49 46.38 0.76
CA SER A 146 -15.87 46.44 -0.57
C SER A 146 -16.47 47.57 -1.40
N ASN A 147 -15.64 48.18 -2.23
CA ASN A 147 -16.04 49.26 -3.13
C ASN A 147 -15.26 49.19 -4.45
N LYS A 148 -15.77 49.88 -5.48
CA LYS A 148 -15.21 49.85 -6.84
C LYS A 148 -13.74 50.27 -6.95
N TYR A 149 -13.25 51.10 -6.04
CA TYR A 149 -11.92 51.71 -6.13
C TYR A 149 -10.89 51.05 -5.19
N MET A 150 -11.27 49.98 -4.47
CA MET A 150 -10.45 49.40 -3.40
C MET A 150 -9.09 48.86 -3.87
N LEU A 151 -8.93 48.50 -5.15
CA LEU A 151 -7.67 47.98 -5.71
C LEU A 151 -6.82 49.02 -6.44
N ASN A 152 -7.27 50.29 -6.51
CA ASN A 152 -6.64 51.29 -7.36
C ASN A 152 -5.34 51.88 -6.80
N SER A 153 -5.09 51.75 -5.50
CA SER A 153 -3.96 52.42 -4.83
C SER A 153 -3.24 51.58 -3.78
N ASP A 154 -3.88 50.54 -3.26
CA ASP A 154 -3.38 49.76 -2.12
C ASP A 154 -3.18 48.29 -2.53
N ASN A 155 -1.93 47.85 -2.60
CA ASN A 155 -1.58 46.44 -2.80
C ASN A 155 -1.61 45.67 -1.46
N LYS A 156 -2.70 45.81 -0.71
CA LYS A 156 -2.89 45.09 0.57
C LYS A 156 -3.39 43.68 0.26
N PRO A 157 -2.68 42.61 0.67
CA PRO A 157 -3.05 41.23 0.31
C PRO A 157 -4.46 40.83 0.75
N GLY A 158 -4.99 41.41 1.83
CA GLY A 158 -6.35 41.12 2.31
C GLY A 158 -7.47 41.64 1.41
N LEU A 159 -7.20 42.59 0.50
CA LEU A 159 -8.22 43.16 -0.38
C LEU A 159 -8.62 42.22 -1.53
N THR A 160 -7.85 41.17 -1.78
CA THR A 160 -8.15 40.16 -2.80
C THR A 160 -8.95 38.98 -2.25
N ILE A 161 -9.32 38.99 -0.97
CA ILE A 161 -10.02 37.90 -0.29
C ILE A 161 -11.53 38.16 -0.31
N GLY A 162 -12.27 37.25 -0.95
CA GLY A 162 -13.73 37.18 -0.85
C GLY A 162 -14.16 36.48 0.44
N VAL A 163 -15.45 36.59 0.78
CA VAL A 163 -16.07 35.81 1.86
C VAL A 163 -16.26 34.38 1.33
N PRO A 164 -15.61 33.36 1.93
CA PRO A 164 -15.84 31.95 1.60
C PRO A 164 -17.27 31.51 1.94
#